data_AF-A0A504IWM3-F1
#
_entry.id   AF-A0A504IWM3-F1
#
_cell.length_a   1.000
_cell.length_b   1.000
_cell.length_c   1.000
_cell.angle_alpha   90.00
_cell.angle_beta   90.00
_cell.angle_gamma   90.00
#
_symmetry.space_group_name_H-M   'P 1'
#
loop_
_entity.id
_entity.type
_entity.pdbx_description
1 polymer ?
#
loop_
_entity_poly.entity_id
_entity_poly.type
_entity_poly.pdbx_seq_one_letter_code
_entity_poly.pdbx_strand_id
1 'polypeptide(L)'
;AGAFGNVGQSDYSSGNAWMDLYAEYRNDLLSQGKRKGLSLSINWPLWSEGGMRVDREVEKRMESQTGLQPLSTTDGITAFDVLLSQ
;
A
#
# COMPACT_ATOMS: atom_id res chain seq x y z
N ALA A 1 -1.24 -5.21 -2.11
CA ALA A 1 -1.95 -6.50 -2.34
C ALA A 1 -3.47 -6.41 -2.06
N GLY A 2 -3.96 -5.42 -1.31
CA GLY A 2 -5.40 -5.24 -1.06
C GLY A 2 -6.19 -4.86 -2.31
N ALA A 3 -5.69 -3.90 -3.10
CA ALA A 3 -6.40 -3.38 -4.28
C ALA A 3 -6.50 -4.34 -5.49
N PHE A 4 -5.46 -5.14 -5.76
CA PHE A 4 -5.37 -5.97 -6.98
C PHE A 4 -5.35 -7.48 -6.70
N GLY A 5 -5.23 -7.89 -5.44
CA GLY A 5 -4.97 -9.28 -5.07
C GLY A 5 -3.57 -9.75 -5.45
N ASN A 6 -3.09 -10.83 -4.83
CA ASN A 6 -1.91 -11.54 -5.30
C ASN A 6 -2.09 -13.05 -5.08
N VAL A 7 -1.73 -13.87 -6.07
CA VAL A 7 -1.90 -15.32 -6.02
C VAL A 7 -1.07 -15.88 -4.86
N GLY A 8 -1.71 -16.66 -3.98
CA GLY A 8 -1.07 -17.22 -2.79
C GLY A 8 -0.99 -16.28 -1.59
N GLN A 9 -1.60 -15.09 -1.66
CA GLN A 9 -1.58 -14.09 -0.58
C GLN A 9 -3.01 -13.65 -0.17
N SER A 10 -3.98 -14.58 -0.16
CA SER A 10 -5.39 -14.22 0.13
C SER A 10 -5.58 -13.61 1.51
N ASP A 11 -4.93 -14.17 2.53
CA ASP A 11 -4.94 -13.67 3.90
C ASP A 11 -4.33 -12.26 4.01
N TYR A 12 -3.16 -12.07 3.39
CA TYR A 12 -2.47 -10.78 3.33
C TYR A 12 -3.29 -9.75 2.55
N SER A 13 -3.89 -10.13 1.41
CA SER A 13 -4.77 -9.27 0.62
C SER A 13 -6.01 -8.86 1.41
N SER A 14 -6.66 -9.78 2.13
CA SER A 14 -7.82 -9.47 2.98
C SER A 14 -7.45 -8.51 4.12
N GLY A 15 -6.30 -8.71 4.77
CA GLY A 15 -5.81 -7.81 5.82
C GLY A 15 -5.57 -6.39 5.29
N ASN A 16 -4.94 -6.26 4.11
CA ASN A 16 -4.73 -4.96 3.47
C ASN A 16 -6.03 -4.30 3.03
N ALA A 17 -6.96 -5.06 2.43
CA ALA A 17 -8.26 -4.53 2.03
C ALA A 17 -9.09 -4.02 3.22
N TRP A 18 -8.96 -4.65 4.40
CA TRP A 18 -9.57 -4.13 5.62
C TRP A 18 -8.98 -2.77 6.03
N MET A 19 -7.66 -2.59 5.92
CA MET A 19 -7.02 -1.30 6.24
C MET A 19 -7.51 -0.17 5.32
N ASP A 20 -7.68 -0.46 4.03
CA ASP A 20 -8.23 0.47 3.05
C ASP A 20 -9.65 0.91 3.44
N LEU A 21 -10.55 -0.04 3.68
CA LEU A 21 -11.93 0.24 4.10
C LEU A 21 -12.02 0.91 5.48
N TYR A 22 -11.10 0.60 6.39
CA TYR A 22 -11.07 1.22 7.70
C TYR A 22 -10.66 2.70 7.63
N ALA A 23 -9.73 3.05 6.73
CA ALA A 23 -9.36 4.45 6.51
C ALA A 23 -10.56 5.28 6.01
N GLU A 24 -11.33 4.73 5.05
CA GLU A 24 -12.57 5.35 4.56
C GLU A 24 -13.60 5.52 5.68
N TYR A 25 -13.88 4.44 6.42
CA TYR A 25 -14.81 4.47 7.57
C TYR A 25 -14.39 5.51 8.62
N ARG A 26 -13.09 5.62 8.93
CA ARG A 26 -12.61 6.60 9.91
C ARG A 26 -12.75 8.04 9.39
N ASN A 27 -12.61 8.26 8.09
CA ASN A 27 -12.85 9.57 7.45
C ASN A 27 -14.35 9.92 7.44
N ASP A 28 -15.25 8.95 7.30
CA ASP A 28 -16.70 9.17 7.49
C ASP A 28 -17.04 9.55 8.94
N LEU A 29 -16.32 9.00 9.92
CA LEU A 29 -16.48 9.42 11.32
C LEU A 29 -15.91 10.82 11.57
N LEU A 30 -14.87 11.22 10.85
CA LEU A 30 -14.33 12.59 10.89
C LEU A 30 -15.38 13.59 10.38
N SER A 31 -16.04 13.31 9.26
CA SER A 31 -17.10 14.19 8.73
C SER A 31 -18.30 14.32 9.67
N GLN A 32 -18.54 13.31 10.51
CA GLN A 32 -19.55 13.32 11.57
C GLN A 32 -19.07 13.95 12.90
N GLY A 33 -17.82 14.44 12.98
CA GLY A 33 -17.24 15.00 14.21
C GLY A 33 -16.94 13.97 15.31
N LYS A 34 -16.99 12.67 15.01
CA LYS A 34 -16.73 11.56 15.95
C LYS A 34 -15.26 11.15 16.04
N ARG A 35 -14.44 11.61 15.10
CA ARG A 35 -12.99 11.40 15.04
C ARG A 35 -12.29 12.69 14.61
N LYS A 36 -10.97 12.73 14.80
CA LYS A 36 -10.11 13.86 14.44
C LYS A 36 -8.92 13.37 13.61
N GLY A 37 -8.45 14.22 12.71
CA GLY A 37 -7.31 13.94 11.82
C GLY A 37 -7.68 13.03 10.66
N LEU A 38 -6.99 13.23 9.53
CA LEU A 38 -7.13 12.43 8.32
C LEU A 38 -6.59 11.02 8.53
N SER A 39 -7.24 10.03 7.91
CA SER A 39 -6.72 8.68 7.77
C SER A 39 -6.40 8.37 6.31
N LEU A 40 -5.19 7.87 6.08
CA LEU A 40 -4.70 7.45 4.78
C LEU A 40 -4.24 5.98 4.87
N SER A 41 -4.67 5.16 3.93
CA SER A 41 -4.11 3.82 3.68
C SER A 41 -3.30 3.87 2.40
N ILE A 42 -2.05 3.40 2.44
CA ILE A 42 -1.13 3.48 1.30
C ILE A 42 -0.83 2.07 0.81
N ASN A 43 -1.28 1.78 -0.42
CA ASN A 43 -1.02 0.52 -1.10
C ASN A 43 0.39 0.53 -1.73
N TRP A 44 1.42 0.33 -0.91
CA TRP A 44 2.81 0.31 -1.35
C TRP A 44 3.09 -0.82 -2.37
N PRO A 45 3.88 -0.55 -3.43
CA PRO A 45 4.49 -1.59 -4.25
C PRO A 45 5.63 -2.29 -3.47
N LEU A 46 6.32 -3.23 -4.12
CA LEU A 46 7.53 -3.84 -3.55
C LEU A 46 8.62 -2.76 -3.35
N TRP A 47 9.32 -2.78 -2.23
CA TRP A 47 10.42 -1.86 -1.93
C TRP A 47 11.78 -2.49 -2.28
N SER A 48 12.67 -1.77 -2.96
CA SER A 48 14.02 -2.26 -3.30
C SER A 48 14.93 -2.40 -2.08
N GLU A 49 14.75 -1.56 -1.04
CA GLU A 49 15.51 -1.67 0.22
C GLU A 49 14.64 -2.14 1.41
N GLY A 50 13.42 -2.63 1.15
CA GLY A 50 12.49 -3.06 2.18
C GLY A 50 12.89 -4.36 2.90
N GLY A 51 12.27 -4.59 4.07
CA GLY A 51 12.45 -5.82 4.85
C GLY A 51 11.72 -7.04 4.30
N MET A 52 10.63 -6.84 3.56
CA MET A 52 9.92 -7.91 2.86
C MET A 52 10.56 -8.13 1.49
N ARG A 53 11.32 -9.22 1.37
CA ARG A 53 12.00 -9.61 0.12
C ARG A 53 11.23 -10.72 -0.58
N VAL A 54 11.26 -10.68 -1.90
CA VAL A 54 10.81 -11.77 -2.75
C VAL A 54 11.99 -12.28 -3.56
N ASP A 55 11.91 -13.53 -4.02
CA ASP A 55 12.94 -14.08 -4.89
C ASP A 55 13.00 -13.32 -6.21
N ARG A 56 14.20 -13.24 -6.80
CA ARG A 56 14.45 -12.50 -8.03
C ARG A 56 13.57 -12.93 -9.21
N GLU A 57 13.13 -14.19 -9.24
CA GLU A 57 12.18 -14.69 -10.24
C GLU A 57 10.78 -14.11 -10.05
N VAL A 58 10.33 -13.96 -8.80
CA VAL A 58 9.05 -13.33 -8.46
C VAL A 58 9.09 -11.85 -8.81
N GLU A 59 10.19 -11.16 -8.51
CA GLU A 59 10.41 -9.76 -8.87
C GLU A 59 10.32 -9.54 -10.38
N LYS A 60 11.08 -10.31 -11.18
CA LYS A 60 11.01 -10.26 -12.65
C LYS A 60 9.61 -10.56 -13.19
N ARG A 61 8.91 -11.52 -12.58
CA ARG A 61 7.54 -11.84 -12.96
C ARG A 61 6.60 -10.67 -12.68
N MET A 62 6.70 -10.06 -11.49
CA MET A 62 5.91 -8.87 -11.14
C MET A 62 6.18 -7.72 -12.11
N GLU A 63 7.45 -7.43 -12.41
CA GLU A 63 7.82 -6.41 -13.41
C GLU A 63 7.19 -6.73 -14.78
N SER A 64 7.29 -7.97 -15.26
CA SER A 64 6.73 -8.37 -16.56
C SER A 64 5.19 -8.29 -16.63
N GLN A 65 4.50 -8.52 -15.51
CA GLN A 65 3.04 -8.55 -15.44
C GLN A 65 2.42 -7.18 -15.20
N THR A 66 3.10 -6.32 -14.44
CA THR A 66 2.56 -5.04 -13.97
C THR A 66 3.28 -3.82 -14.56
N GLY A 67 4.47 -4.00 -15.12
CA GLY A 67 5.37 -2.93 -15.52
C GLY A 67 6.02 -2.18 -14.36
N LEU A 68 5.73 -2.56 -13.11
CA LEU A 68 6.21 -1.87 -11.91
C LEU A 68 7.56 -2.43 -11.49
N GLN A 69 8.53 -1.53 -11.34
CA GLN A 69 9.79 -1.83 -10.68
C GLN A 69 9.67 -1.66 -9.16
N PRO A 70 10.55 -2.32 -8.38
CA PRO A 70 10.62 -2.05 -6.95
C PRO A 70 10.89 -0.57 -6.67
N LEU A 71 10.18 -0.03 -5.70
CA LEU A 71 10.25 1.35 -5.26
C LEU A 71 11.52 1.58 -4.43
N SER A 72 12.31 2.58 -4.82
CA SER A 72 13.45 3.03 -4.03
C SER A 72 12.99 3.71 -2.75
N THR A 73 13.81 3.62 -1.69
CA THR A 73 13.53 4.30 -0.42
C THR A 73 13.41 5.81 -0.61
N THR A 74 14.25 6.40 -1.46
CA THR A 74 14.19 7.85 -1.74
C THR A 74 12.85 8.24 -2.38
N ASP A 75 12.40 7.48 -3.37
CA ASP A 75 11.13 7.75 -4.04
C ASP A 75 9.94 7.45 -3.11
N GLY A 76 10.03 6.40 -2.29
CA GLY A 76 9.01 6.04 -1.32
C GLY A 76 8.81 7.08 -0.22
N ILE A 77 9.91 7.64 0.30
CA ILE A 77 9.85 8.76 1.25
C ILE A 77 9.28 10.02 0.59
N THR A 78 9.71 10.32 -0.65
CA THR A 78 9.15 11.45 -1.41
C THR A 78 7.64 11.30 -1.61
N ALA A 79 7.18 10.10 -2.00
CA ALA A 79 5.76 9.81 -2.16
C ALA A 79 5.00 9.92 -0.83
N PHE A 80 5.59 9.45 0.27
CA PHE A 80 5.01 9.57 1.61
C PHE A 80 4.79 11.03 2.02
N ASP A 81 5.80 11.88 1.84
CA ASP A 81 5.71 13.31 2.16
C ASP A 81 4.65 14.02 1.31
N VAL A 82 4.57 13.69 0.01
CA VAL A 82 3.52 14.21 -0.88
C VAL A 82 2.13 13.77 -0.42
N LEU A 83 1.96 12.51 -0.02
CA LEU A 83 0.67 11.99 0.43
C LEU A 83 0.20 12.63 1.75
N LEU A 84 1.11 12.94 2.67
CA LEU A 84 0.79 13.57 3.96
C LEU A 84 0.53 15.07 3.87
N SER A 85 0.96 15.73 2.78
CA SER A 85 0.78 17.17 2.59
C SER A 85 -0.52 17.55 1.87
N GLN A 86 -1.41 16.58 1.63
CA GLN A 86 -2.75 16.80 1.09
C GLN A 86 -3.75 17.32 2.13
#